data_AF-A0A0U5GBT2-F1
#
_entry.id   AF-A0A0U5GBT2-F1
#
_cell.length_a   1.000
_cell.length_b   1.000
_cell.length_c   1.000
_cell.angle_alpha   90.00
_cell.angle_beta   90.00
_cell.angle_gamma   90.00
#
_symmetry.space_group_name_H-M   'P 1'
#
loop_
_entity.id
_entity.type
_entity.pdbx_description
1 polymer ?
#
loop_
_entity_poly.entity_id
_entity_poly.type
_entity_poly.pdbx_seq_one_letter_code
_entity_poly.pdbx_strand_id
1 'polypeptide(L)'
;MLPAIPRSAHKLKSRIPYLKDLQLNFILIHYVYIISAILITSSIIYPGSDLKYIDALFFSAGAATQSGLNTVDFNLLHTYQQVILYWVTMLTTPIFIHTTVVFIRLYWFEKRFQHVVRDARALRSIRSRLRTTSENEHLHSHGQGGSGINGRL
;
A
#
# COMPACT_ATOMS: atom_id res chain seq x y z
N MET A 1 -7.43 31.90 -1.28
CA MET A 1 -6.47 31.43 -0.27
C MET A 1 -6.86 30.01 0.12
N LEU A 2 -6.16 28.97 -0.35
CA LEU A 2 -6.33 27.55 0.03
C LEU A 2 -4.93 26.91 0.02
N PRO A 3 -4.52 26.20 1.08
CA PRO A 3 -3.13 25.82 1.33
C PRO A 3 -2.67 24.60 0.50
N ALA A 4 -1.40 24.63 0.12
CA ALA A 4 -0.70 23.67 -0.70
C ALA A 4 -0.46 22.34 0.04
N ILE A 5 -0.94 21.25 -0.57
CA ILE A 5 -0.64 19.87 -0.16
C ILE A 5 0.76 19.51 -0.70
N PRO A 6 1.73 19.10 0.15
CA PRO A 6 3.11 18.90 -0.28
C PRO A 6 3.30 17.65 -1.16
N ARG A 7 3.90 17.86 -2.34
CA ARG A 7 4.12 16.90 -3.45
C ARG A 7 5.13 15.77 -3.16
N SER A 8 5.64 15.64 -1.93
CA SER A 8 6.78 14.77 -1.61
C SER A 8 6.44 13.27 -1.45
N ALA A 9 5.16 12.90 -1.34
CA ALA A 9 4.76 11.51 -1.08
C ALA A 9 4.96 10.56 -2.28
N HIS A 10 5.17 11.07 -3.50
CA HIS A 10 5.25 10.22 -4.70
C HIS A 10 6.67 9.72 -5.04
N LYS A 11 7.73 10.34 -4.50
CA LYS A 11 9.13 10.01 -4.85
C LYS A 11 9.72 8.83 -4.08
N LEU A 12 9.15 8.45 -2.94
CA LEU A 12 9.66 7.32 -2.14
C LEU A 12 9.22 5.95 -2.71
N LYS A 13 8.09 5.92 -3.43
CA LYS A 13 7.49 4.71 -4.01
C LYS A 13 8.29 4.13 -5.19
N SER A 14 9.18 4.92 -5.80
CA SER A 14 9.97 4.51 -6.98
C SER A 14 11.38 4.02 -6.64
N ARG A 15 11.78 3.98 -5.37
CA ARG A 15 13.14 3.61 -4.93
C ARG A 15 13.25 2.20 -4.33
N ILE A 16 12.20 1.38 -4.39
CA ILE A 16 12.26 -0.01 -3.92
C ILE A 16 11.69 -0.96 -5.00
N PRO A 17 12.45 -1.20 -6.08
CA PRO A 17 12.06 -2.14 -7.14
C PRO A 17 12.04 -3.61 -6.68
N TYR A 18 12.58 -3.94 -5.50
CA TYR A 18 12.61 -5.30 -4.94
C TYR A 18 11.29 -5.80 -4.33
N LEU A 19 10.27 -4.94 -4.18
CA LEU A 19 8.98 -5.31 -3.57
C LEU A 19 8.00 -5.99 -4.55
N LYS A 20 8.34 -6.08 -5.84
CA LYS A 20 7.49 -6.70 -6.87
C LYS A 20 7.83 -8.15 -7.16
N ASP A 21 9.10 -8.53 -7.07
CA ASP A 21 9.58 -9.88 -7.42
C ASP A 21 9.74 -10.79 -6.19
N LEU A 22 9.66 -10.20 -4.99
CA LEU A 22 9.31 -10.97 -3.82
C LEU A 22 7.83 -11.35 -4.00
N GLN A 23 7.60 -12.61 -4.33
CA GLN A 23 6.68 -13.37 -3.49
C GLN A 23 7.18 -13.18 -2.05
N LEU A 24 6.75 -12.07 -1.43
CA LEU A 24 7.12 -11.62 -0.12
C LEU A 24 6.93 -12.81 0.80
N ASN A 25 8.02 -13.48 1.15
CA ASN A 25 8.03 -14.59 2.10
C ASN A 25 7.15 -14.14 3.25
N PHE A 26 5.94 -14.71 3.35
CA PHE A 26 4.94 -14.31 4.34
C PHE A 26 5.60 -14.26 5.73
N ILE A 27 6.50 -15.21 5.93
CA ILE A 27 7.41 -15.35 7.06
C ILE A 27 8.34 -14.13 7.28
N LEU A 28 8.94 -13.53 6.26
CA LEU A 28 9.85 -12.37 6.40
C LEU A 28 9.08 -11.12 6.82
N ILE A 29 7.95 -10.83 6.17
CA ILE A 29 7.09 -9.70 6.57
C ILE A 29 6.58 -9.89 7.99
N HIS A 30 6.18 -11.11 8.33
CA HIS A 30 5.75 -11.47 9.66
C HIS A 30 6.85 -11.22 10.71
N TYR A 31 8.10 -11.64 10.45
CA TYR A 31 9.22 -11.37 11.35
C TYR A 31 9.53 -9.88 11.51
N VAL A 32 9.54 -9.11 10.41
CA VAL A 32 9.77 -7.66 10.47
C VAL A 32 8.65 -6.97 11.27
N TYR A 33 7.41 -7.41 11.08
CA TYR A 33 6.26 -6.91 11.84
C TYR A 33 6.42 -7.20 13.34
N ILE A 34 6.71 -8.45 13.72
CA ILE A 34 6.91 -8.83 15.13
C ILE A 34 8.04 -8.00 15.76
N ILE A 35 9.19 -7.89 15.09
CA ILE A 35 10.32 -7.11 15.59
C ILE A 35 9.92 -5.64 15.78
N SER A 36 9.21 -5.05 14.81
CA SER A 36 8.73 -3.67 14.96
C SER A 36 7.74 -3.50 16.11
N ALA A 37 6.82 -4.46 16.31
CA ALA A 37 5.86 -4.44 17.39
C ALA A 37 6.54 -4.51 18.76
N ILE A 38 7.57 -5.35 18.90
CA ILE A 38 8.38 -5.44 20.13
C ILE A 38 9.07 -4.11 20.44
N LEU A 39 9.71 -3.49 19.45
CA LEU A 39 10.42 -2.22 19.62
C LEU A 39 9.47 -1.07 19.99
N ILE A 40 8.33 -0.97 19.30
CA ILE A 40 7.31 0.05 19.58
C ILE A 40 6.75 -0.13 20.99
N THR A 41 6.36 -1.35 21.35
CA THR A 41 5.79 -1.68 22.66
C THR A 41 6.78 -1.39 23.79
N SER A 42 8.05 -1.80 23.61
CA SER A 42 9.11 -1.56 24.58
C SER A 42 9.33 -0.06 24.82
N SER A 43 9.34 0.73 23.73
CA SER A 43 9.48 2.19 23.81
C SER A 43 8.31 2.86 24.55
N ILE A 44 7.09 2.32 24.46
CA ILE A 44 5.91 2.89 25.12
C ILE A 44 5.85 2.50 26.61
N ILE A 45 6.25 1.27 26.95
CA ILE A 45 6.19 0.78 28.34
C ILE A 45 7.32 1.33 29.20
N TYR A 46 8.50 1.58 28.60
CA TYR A 46 9.70 2.08 29.29
C TYR A 46 9.49 3.32 30.20
N PRO A 47 8.90 4.44 29.73
CA PRO A 47 8.74 5.65 30.56
C PRO A 47 7.70 5.49 31.68
N GLY A 48 7.01 4.36 31.70
CA GLY A 48 5.81 4.19 32.48
C GLY A 48 6.02 3.83 33.95
N SER A 49 7.18 3.29 34.30
CA SER A 49 7.43 2.68 35.59
C SER A 49 8.93 2.66 35.85
N ASP A 50 9.35 2.47 37.10
CA ASP A 50 10.75 2.18 37.47
C ASP A 50 11.21 0.76 37.03
N LEU A 51 10.80 0.32 35.84
CA LEU A 51 11.23 -0.94 35.23
C LEU A 51 12.55 -0.72 34.50
N LYS A 52 13.47 -1.67 34.64
CA LYS A 52 14.69 -1.66 33.83
C LYS A 52 14.29 -1.85 32.37
N TYR A 53 15.00 -1.19 31.45
CA TYR A 53 14.74 -1.31 30.01
C TYR A 53 14.76 -2.78 29.54
N ILE A 54 15.60 -3.62 30.15
CA ILE A 54 15.65 -5.05 29.86
C ILE A 54 14.33 -5.75 30.17
N ASP A 55 13.67 -5.39 31.27
CA ASP A 55 12.39 -5.97 31.69
C ASP A 55 11.27 -5.48 30.76
N ALA A 56 11.28 -4.20 30.38
CA ALA A 56 10.33 -3.64 29.40
C ALA A 56 10.44 -4.31 28.02
N LEU A 57 11.66 -4.57 27.56
CA LEU A 57 11.91 -5.28 26.31
C LEU A 57 11.47 -6.74 26.41
N PHE A 58 11.77 -7.40 27.52
CA PHE A 58 11.37 -8.78 27.77
C PHE A 58 9.84 -8.92 27.81
N PHE A 59 9.15 -8.00 28.48
CA PHE A 59 7.69 -7.94 28.48
C PHE A 59 7.10 -7.76 27.09
N SER A 60 7.68 -6.85 26.31
CA SER A 60 7.23 -6.57 24.95
C SER A 60 7.43 -7.78 24.03
N ALA A 61 8.59 -8.46 24.15
CA ALA A 61 8.89 -9.68 23.43
C ALA A 61 7.98 -10.84 23.86
N GLY A 62 7.74 -10.98 25.16
CA GLY A 62 6.84 -11.99 25.74
C GLY A 62 5.38 -11.78 25.33
N ALA A 63 4.92 -10.53 25.25
CA ALA A 63 3.58 -10.19 24.77
C ALA A 63 3.41 -10.43 23.27
N ALA A 64 4.42 -10.09 22.47
CA ALA A 64 4.43 -10.31 21.03
C ALA A 64 4.49 -11.80 20.66
N THR A 65 5.29 -12.59 21.39
CA THR A 65 5.42 -14.04 21.19
C THR A 65 4.40 -14.87 21.98
N GLN A 66 3.60 -14.22 22.82
CA GLN A 66 2.62 -14.84 23.71
C GLN A 66 3.22 -15.91 24.64
N SER A 67 4.48 -15.75 25.05
CA SER A 67 5.18 -16.69 25.93
C SER A 67 4.57 -16.77 27.34
N GLY A 68 3.84 -15.72 27.77
CA GLY A 68 3.23 -15.65 29.10
C GLY A 68 4.21 -15.57 30.28
N LEU A 69 5.50 -15.32 30.00
CA LEU A 69 6.53 -15.25 31.02
C LEU A 69 6.63 -13.84 31.60
N ASN A 70 6.72 -13.75 32.93
CA ASN A 70 6.60 -12.51 33.68
C ASN A 70 7.90 -12.26 34.46
N THR A 71 8.70 -11.24 34.09
CA THR A 71 9.95 -10.90 34.81
C THR A 71 9.70 -10.08 36.07
N VAL A 72 8.59 -9.35 36.14
CA VAL A 72 8.15 -8.52 37.27
C VAL A 72 6.65 -8.71 37.45
N ASP A 73 6.12 -8.76 38.66
CA ASP A 73 4.70 -9.01 38.87
C ASP A 73 3.79 -8.04 38.09
N PHE A 74 2.93 -8.60 37.23
CA PHE A 74 2.05 -7.83 36.34
C PHE A 74 1.08 -6.92 37.12
N ASN A 75 0.74 -7.31 38.36
CA ASN A 75 -0.09 -6.54 39.27
C ASN A 75 0.58 -5.25 39.77
N LEU A 76 1.92 -5.20 39.76
CA LEU A 76 2.68 -4.00 40.13
C LEU A 76 2.82 -3.01 38.97
N LEU A 77 2.54 -3.44 37.74
CA LEU A 77 2.55 -2.58 36.56
C LEU A 77 1.31 -1.67 36.53
N HIS A 78 1.48 -0.48 35.98
CA HIS A 78 0.37 0.43 35.77
C HIS A 78 -0.65 -0.12 34.77
N THR A 79 -1.93 0.20 34.99
CA THR A 79 -3.05 -0.27 34.16
C THR A 79 -2.88 0.03 32.67
N TYR A 80 -2.28 1.18 32.28
CA TYR A 80 -2.06 1.45 30.86
C TYR A 80 -1.00 0.51 30.24
N GLN A 81 0.03 0.07 30.98
CA GLN A 81 1.01 -0.91 30.49
C GLN A 81 0.34 -2.26 30.27
N GLN A 82 -0.52 -2.67 31.21
CA GLN A 82 -1.29 -3.90 31.10
C GLN A 82 -2.19 -3.88 29.85
N VAL A 83 -2.89 -2.77 29.62
CA VAL A 83 -3.75 -2.58 28.45
C VAL A 83 -2.93 -2.64 27.16
N ILE A 84 -1.77 -1.97 27.10
CA ILE A 84 -0.89 -1.99 25.92
C ILE A 84 -0.37 -3.41 25.65
N LEU A 85 0.11 -4.12 26.67
CA LEU A 85 0.58 -5.50 26.53
C LEU A 85 -0.55 -6.41 26.00
N TYR A 86 -1.77 -6.24 26.49
CA TYR A 86 -2.95 -6.96 26.00
C TYR A 86 -3.25 -6.66 24.53
N TRP A 87 -3.24 -5.39 24.12
CA TRP A 87 -3.43 -5.00 22.73
C TRP A 87 -2.35 -5.57 21.81
N VAL A 88 -1.09 -5.54 22.25
CA VAL A 88 0.03 -6.08 21.48
C VAL A 88 -0.12 -7.59 21.32
N THR A 89 -0.50 -8.32 22.37
CA THR A 89 -0.81 -9.75 22.28
C THR A 89 -1.92 -10.04 21.28
N MET A 90 -2.96 -9.20 21.19
CA MET A 90 -4.01 -9.35 20.16
C MET A 90 -3.52 -9.02 18.75
N LEU A 91 -2.76 -7.95 18.57
CA LEU A 91 -2.24 -7.50 17.27
C LEU A 91 -1.16 -8.42 16.69
N THR A 92 -0.45 -9.14 17.55
CA THR A 92 0.61 -10.07 17.14
C THR A 92 0.05 -11.46 16.78
N THR A 93 -1.26 -11.67 16.90
CA THR A 93 -1.89 -12.90 16.43
C THR A 93 -1.74 -13.05 14.90
N PRO A 94 -1.46 -14.27 14.41
CA PRO A 94 -1.38 -14.52 12.96
C PRO A 94 -2.66 -14.11 12.22
N ILE A 95 -3.81 -14.19 12.90
CA ILE A 95 -5.13 -13.81 12.40
C ILE A 95 -5.15 -12.34 11.95
N PHE A 96 -4.63 -11.41 12.76
CA PHE A 96 -4.62 -9.99 12.43
C PHE A 96 -3.74 -9.70 11.20
N ILE A 97 -2.61 -10.40 11.10
CA ILE A 97 -1.65 -10.25 10.00
C ILE A 97 -2.26 -10.76 8.70
N HIS A 98 -2.86 -11.96 8.71
CA HIS A 98 -3.57 -12.53 7.56
C HIS A 98 -4.71 -11.62 7.09
N THR A 99 -5.49 -11.04 8.00
CA THR A 99 -6.57 -10.11 7.66
C THR A 99 -6.04 -8.80 7.06
N THR A 100 -4.95 -8.25 7.59
CA THR A 100 -4.34 -7.01 7.08
C THR A 100 -3.83 -7.14 5.65
N VAL A 101 -3.17 -8.26 5.30
CA VAL A 101 -2.72 -8.50 3.92
C VAL A 101 -3.89 -8.66 2.94
N VAL A 102 -5.03 -9.19 3.40
CA VAL A 102 -6.26 -9.26 2.60
C VAL A 102 -6.84 -7.87 2.34
N PHE A 103 -6.89 -6.99 3.34
CA PHE A 103 -7.34 -5.60 3.14
C PHE A 103 -6.43 -4.82 2.20
N ILE A 104 -5.12 -4.94 2.35
CA ILE A 104 -4.15 -4.31 1.44
C ILE A 104 -4.36 -4.84 0.01
N ARG A 105 -4.59 -6.15 -0.14
CA ARG A 105 -4.89 -6.77 -1.44
C ARG A 105 -6.19 -6.20 -2.05
N LEU A 106 -7.24 -5.99 -1.26
CA LEU A 106 -8.49 -5.39 -1.73
C LEU A 106 -8.32 -3.91 -2.12
N TYR A 107 -7.58 -3.13 -1.34
CA TYR A 107 -7.26 -1.74 -1.67
C TYR A 107 -6.43 -1.62 -2.97
N TRP A 108 -5.47 -2.53 -3.18
CA TRP A 108 -4.73 -2.60 -4.43
C TRP A 108 -5.60 -3.07 -5.61
N PHE A 109 -6.59 -3.94 -5.37
CA PHE A 109 -7.56 -4.34 -6.39
C PHE A 109 -8.43 -3.15 -6.81
N GLU A 110 -8.97 -2.37 -5.87
CA GLU A 110 -9.74 -1.16 -6.15
C GLU A 110 -8.90 -0.15 -6.95
N LYS A 111 -7.67 0.10 -6.50
CA LYS A 111 -6.75 1.01 -7.19
C LYS A 111 -6.35 0.50 -8.58
N ARG A 112 -6.22 -0.82 -8.77
CA ARG A 112 -5.94 -1.44 -10.07
C ARG A 112 -7.15 -1.34 -11.00
N PHE A 113 -8.36 -1.53 -10.48
CA PHE A 113 -9.60 -1.45 -11.26
C PHE A 113 -9.80 -0.05 -11.84
N GLN A 114 -9.52 1.00 -11.07
CA GLN A 114 -9.58 2.39 -11.55
C GLN A 114 -8.58 2.66 -12.69
N HIS A 115 -7.37 2.11 -12.62
CA HIS A 115 -6.40 2.22 -13.72
C HIS A 115 -6.87 1.43 -14.96
N VAL A 116 -7.36 0.20 -14.79
CA VAL A 116 -7.84 -0.63 -15.92
C VAL A 116 -9.05 0.01 -16.61
N VAL A 117 -10.00 0.57 -15.87
CA VAL A 117 -11.16 1.26 -16.46
C VAL A 117 -10.73 2.52 -17.20
N ARG A 118 -9.76 3.27 -16.67
CA ARG A 118 -9.19 4.45 -17.34
C ARG A 118 -8.43 4.07 -18.62
N ASP A 119 -7.64 3.00 -18.57
CA ASP A 119 -6.88 2.48 -19.72
C ASP A 119 -7.83 1.92 -20.78
N ALA A 120 -8.88 1.18 -20.40
CA ALA A 120 -9.90 0.69 -21.32
C ALA A 120 -10.70 1.85 -21.97
N ARG A 121 -11.02 2.90 -21.22
CA ARG A 121 -11.68 4.10 -21.74
C ARG A 121 -10.76 4.89 -22.68
N ALA A 122 -9.46 4.96 -22.39
CA ALA A 122 -8.46 5.57 -23.27
C ALA A 122 -8.27 4.78 -24.57
N LEU A 123 -8.24 3.44 -24.51
CA LEU A 123 -8.20 2.60 -25.70
C LEU A 123 -9.46 2.75 -26.55
N ARG A 124 -10.64 2.88 -25.92
CA ARG A 124 -11.91 3.12 -26.63
C ARG A 124 -11.94 4.50 -27.32
N SER A 125 -11.38 5.53 -26.69
CA SER A 125 -11.32 6.88 -27.29
C SER A 125 -10.30 6.96 -28.44
N ILE A 126 -9.19 6.24 -28.35
CA ILE A 126 -8.23 6.09 -29.44
C ILE A 126 -8.90 5.40 -30.63
N ARG A 127 -9.63 4.29 -30.39
CA ARG A 127 -10.35 3.56 -31.45
C ARG A 127 -11.43 4.41 -32.13
N SER A 128 -12.18 5.23 -31.38
CA SER A 128 -13.18 6.12 -31.98
C SER A 128 -12.54 7.23 -32.84
N ARG A 129 -11.41 7.79 -32.41
CA ARG A 129 -10.68 8.81 -33.19
C ARG A 129 -10.07 8.25 -34.47
N LEU A 130 -9.52 7.04 -34.43
CA LEU A 130 -8.98 6.39 -35.63
C LEU A 130 -10.05 6.19 -36.70
N ARG A 131 -11.29 5.86 -36.30
CA ARG A 131 -12.40 5.63 -37.25
C ARG A 131 -12.85 6.91 -37.97
N THR A 132 -12.84 8.06 -37.29
CA THR A 132 -13.24 9.35 -37.89
C THR A 132 -12.18 9.90 -38.85
N THR A 133 -10.90 9.58 -38.62
CA THR A 133 -9.82 10.00 -39.54
C THR A 133 -9.85 9.19 -40.83
N SER A 134 -10.07 7.88 -40.76
CA SER A 134 -10.20 7.04 -41.96
C SER A 134 -11.41 7.41 -42.83
N GLU A 135 -12.52 7.83 -42.21
CA GLU A 135 -13.72 8.25 -42.93
C GLU A 135 -13.51 9.59 -43.65
N ASN A 136 -12.80 10.54 -43.03
CA ASN A 136 -12.44 11.81 -43.67
C ASN A 136 -11.45 11.64 -44.85
N GLU A 137 -10.45 10.76 -44.75
CA GLU A 137 -9.54 10.51 -45.87
C GLU A 137 -10.25 9.89 -47.07
N HIS A 138 -11.23 9.00 -46.83
CA HIS A 138 -12.01 8.37 -47.89
C HIS A 138 -12.94 9.36 -48.60
N LEU A 139 -13.50 10.35 -47.88
CA LEU A 139 -14.26 11.45 -48.50
C LEU A 139 -13.36 12.39 -49.31
N HIS A 140 -12.16 12.70 -48.82
CA HIS A 140 -11.24 13.62 -49.51
C HIS A 140 -10.66 13.02 -50.80
N SER A 141 -10.51 11.69 -50.86
CA SER A 141 -10.11 10.94 -52.06
C SER A 141 -11.16 11.00 -53.18
N HIS A 142 -12.45 10.95 -52.85
CA HIS A 142 -13.52 11.03 -53.86
C HIS A 142 -13.79 12.48 -54.34
N GLY A 143 -13.40 13.49 -53.57
CA GLY A 143 -13.53 14.90 -53.95
C GLY A 143 -12.46 15.42 -54.93
N GLN A 144 -11.36 14.68 -55.14
CA GLN A 144 -10.24 15.09 -56.00
C GLN A 144 -10.24 14.46 -57.40
N GLY A 145 -11.30 13.75 -57.81
CA GLY A 145 -11.43 13.16 -59.14
C GLY A 145 -11.97 14.10 -60.23
N GLY A 146 -12.22 15.38 -59.94
CA GLY A 146 -13.02 16.28 -60.79
C GLY A 146 -12.38 17.61 -61.16
N SER A 147 -11.05 17.72 -61.27
CA SER A 147 -10.42 18.97 -61.71
C SER A 147 -9.32 18.72 -62.75
N GLY A 148 -9.60 19.13 -64.00
CA GLY A 148 -8.55 19.53 -64.92
C GLY A 148 -8.41 18.75 -66.23
N ILE A 149 -9.49 18.58 -67.00
CA ILE A 149 -9.36 18.39 -68.46
C ILE A 149 -10.17 19.46 -69.19
N ASN A 150 -9.65 20.68 -69.25
CA ASN A 150 -10.07 21.61 -70.30
C ASN A 150 -8.94 22.58 -70.62
N GLY A 151 -8.13 22.19 -71.59
CA GLY A 151 -7.01 22.99 -72.03
C GLY A 151 -6.13 22.21 -72.98
N ARG A 152 -6.29 22.55 -74.27
CA ARG A 152 -5.35 22.41 -75.40
C ARG A 152 -5.74 21.36 -76.44
N LEU A 153 -5.96 21.93 -77.64
CA LEU A 153 -6.01 21.36 -78.99
C LEU A 153 -7.41 20.94 -79.46
#